data_AF-A0A016AHK5-F1
#
_entry.id   AF-A0A016AHK5-F1
#
_cell.length_a   1.000
_cell.length_b   1.000
_cell.length_c   1.000
_cell.angle_alpha   90.00
_cell.angle_beta   90.00
_cell.angle_gamma   90.00
#
_symmetry.space_group_name_H-M   'P 1'
#
loop_
_entity.id
_entity.type
_entity.pdbx_description
1 polymer ?
#
loop_
_entity_poly.entity_id
_entity_poly.type
_entity_poly.pdbx_seq_one_letter_code
_entity_poly.pdbx_strand_id
1 'polypeptide(L)'
;MDYKYIEQLLERYWQCETSLEEESELRSFFSEEEVPAHLLRYKELFVYQTVQQEAGLGKDFDARILAQVEAPVVKAKHLTMVGRFMPLFKAAAVVALILSLGNVAQHTFFADEALDYNYDAYKDTYDDPEVAYKQVSSALMMLSEGINKSQDQVVRDSVKVEPVRVMKE
;
A
#
# COMPACT_ATOMS: atom_id res chain seq x y z
N MET A 1 -11.08 -4.36 70.73
CA MET A 1 -12.18 -5.05 70.02
C MET A 1 -12.45 -6.39 70.69
N ASP A 2 -13.68 -6.91 70.65
CA ASP A 2 -14.00 -8.26 71.15
C ASP A 2 -13.60 -9.31 70.10
N TYR A 3 -12.81 -10.31 70.48
CA TYR A 3 -12.36 -11.38 69.58
C TYR A 3 -13.51 -12.20 69.01
N LYS A 4 -14.59 -12.38 69.78
CA LYS A 4 -15.78 -13.11 69.32
C LYS A 4 -16.49 -12.40 68.17
N TYR A 5 -16.48 -11.07 68.20
CA TYR A 5 -17.07 -10.27 67.14
C TYR A 5 -16.27 -10.42 65.85
N ILE A 6 -14.94 -10.35 65.93
CA ILE A 6 -14.05 -10.56 64.77
C ILE A 6 -14.22 -11.96 64.19
N GLU A 7 -14.34 -13.00 65.00
CA GLU A 7 -14.60 -14.37 64.53
C GLU A 7 -15.93 -14.48 63.76
N GLN A 8 -17.01 -13.89 64.29
CA GLN A 8 -18.31 -13.88 63.62
C GLN A 8 -18.27 -13.08 62.30
N LEU A 9 -17.53 -11.98 62.30
CA LEU A 9 -17.35 -11.15 61.12
C LEU A 9 -16.56 -11.88 60.03
N LEU A 10 -15.55 -12.64 60.44
CA LEU A 10 -14.76 -13.50 59.57
C LEU A 10 -15.62 -14.62 58.95
N GLU A 11 -16.51 -15.22 59.73
CA GLU A 11 -17.45 -16.24 59.24
C GLU A 11 -18.41 -15.67 58.18
N ARG A 12 -18.96 -14.49 58.42
CA ARG A 12 -19.79 -13.76 57.44
C ARG A 12 -18.99 -13.32 56.23
N TYR A 13 -17.72 -12.94 56.39
CA TYR A 13 -16.84 -12.56 55.28
C TYR A 13 -16.64 -13.75 54.34
N TRP A 14 -16.42 -14.96 54.88
CA TRP A 14 -16.33 -16.18 54.07
C TRP A 14 -17.65 -16.55 53.37
N GLN A 15 -18.78 -16.13 53.93
CA GLN A 15 -20.11 -16.27 53.30
C GLN A 15 -20.45 -15.13 52.32
N CYS A 16 -19.55 -14.15 52.17
CA CYS A 16 -19.77 -12.94 51.37
C CYS A 16 -20.97 -12.08 51.84
N GLU A 17 -21.25 -12.06 53.14
CA GLU A 17 -22.37 -11.32 53.75
C GLU A 17 -21.94 -10.04 54.49
N THR A 18 -20.68 -9.62 54.35
CA THR A 18 -20.12 -8.43 54.99
C THR A 18 -20.31 -7.18 54.14
N SER A 19 -20.47 -6.05 54.83
CA SER A 19 -20.43 -4.71 54.23
C SER A 19 -19.00 -4.16 54.15
N LEU A 20 -18.81 -3.10 53.33
CA LEU A 20 -17.49 -2.47 53.17
C LEU A 20 -16.95 -1.86 54.48
N GLU A 21 -17.84 -1.38 55.36
CA GLU A 21 -17.47 -0.83 56.67
C GLU A 21 -16.90 -1.94 57.58
N GLU A 22 -17.62 -3.06 57.68
CA GLU A 22 -17.19 -4.26 58.41
C GLU A 22 -15.85 -4.81 57.90
N GLU A 23 -15.64 -4.85 56.59
CA GLU A 23 -14.35 -5.26 56.03
C GLU A 23 -13.20 -4.28 56.34
N SER A 24 -13.51 -2.98 56.45
CA SER A 24 -12.53 -1.98 56.86
C SER A 24 -12.11 -2.16 58.33
N GLU A 25 -13.04 -2.59 59.18
CA GLU A 25 -12.75 -2.96 60.57
C GLU A 25 -11.86 -4.20 60.64
N LEU A 26 -12.16 -5.24 59.86
CA LEU A 26 -11.30 -6.42 59.74
C LEU A 26 -9.89 -6.03 59.30
N ARG A 27 -9.77 -5.20 58.24
CA ARG A 27 -8.47 -4.69 57.77
C ARG A 27 -7.70 -3.93 58.85
N SER A 28 -8.39 -3.08 59.61
CA SER A 28 -7.79 -2.31 60.70
C SER A 28 -7.30 -3.22 61.83
N PHE A 29 -8.13 -4.18 62.25
CA PHE A 29 -7.78 -5.16 63.28
C PHE A 29 -6.55 -6.00 62.92
N PHE A 30 -6.47 -6.50 61.68
CA PHE A 30 -5.33 -7.31 61.24
C PHE A 30 -4.07 -6.48 60.93
N SER A 31 -4.20 -5.16 60.78
CA SER A 31 -3.06 -4.25 60.64
C SER A 31 -2.39 -3.96 61.99
N GLU A 32 -3.08 -4.19 63.11
CA GLU A 32 -2.51 -4.06 64.46
C GLU A 32 -1.49 -5.19 64.76
N GLU A 33 -0.56 -4.92 65.69
CA GLU A 33 0.55 -5.82 66.02
C GLU A 33 0.12 -6.97 66.98
N GLU A 34 -0.90 -6.75 67.82
CA GLU A 34 -1.41 -7.73 68.80
C GLU A 34 -2.60 -8.55 68.27
N VAL A 35 -2.34 -9.51 67.37
CA VAL A 35 -3.36 -10.44 66.88
C VAL A 35 -3.24 -11.82 67.57
N PRO A 36 -4.33 -12.43 68.07
CA PRO A 36 -4.30 -13.76 68.68
C PRO A 36 -3.75 -14.86 67.76
N ALA A 37 -3.09 -15.86 68.35
CA ALA A 37 -2.38 -16.92 67.62
C ALA A 37 -3.25 -17.70 66.61
N HIS A 38 -4.54 -17.87 66.88
CA HIS A 38 -5.46 -18.58 65.98
C HIS A 38 -5.93 -17.73 64.78
N LEU A 39 -5.87 -16.40 64.89
CA LEU A 39 -6.21 -15.45 63.82
C LEU A 39 -4.99 -15.00 63.00
N LEU A 40 -3.77 -15.19 63.51
CA LEU A 40 -2.53 -14.84 62.81
C LEU A 40 -2.45 -15.40 61.38
N ARG A 41 -3.01 -16.59 61.14
CA ARG A 41 -3.04 -17.21 59.80
C ARG A 41 -3.75 -16.34 58.76
N TYR A 42 -4.75 -15.56 59.18
CA TYR A 42 -5.55 -14.74 58.29
C TYR A 42 -4.97 -13.33 58.11
N LYS A 43 -3.98 -12.93 58.90
CA LYS A 43 -3.37 -11.60 58.87
C LYS A 43 -2.89 -11.21 57.47
N GLU A 44 -2.19 -12.12 56.78
CA GLU A 44 -1.65 -11.85 55.45
C GLU A 44 -2.73 -11.54 54.40
N LEU A 45 -3.95 -12.09 54.55
CA LEU A 45 -5.06 -11.84 53.63
C LEU A 45 -5.52 -10.37 53.67
N PHE A 46 -5.50 -9.76 54.84
CA PHE A 46 -5.99 -8.39 55.04
C PHE A 46 -4.89 -7.34 54.95
N VAL A 47 -3.64 -7.71 55.25
CA VAL A 47 -2.48 -6.80 55.20
C VAL A 47 -1.93 -6.63 53.78
N TYR A 48 -2.16 -7.60 52.88
CA TYR A 48 -1.62 -7.56 51.51
C TYR A 48 -1.95 -6.25 50.78
N GLN A 49 -3.17 -5.74 50.94
CA GLN A 49 -3.60 -4.51 50.29
C GLN A 49 -2.78 -3.30 50.74
N THR A 50 -2.53 -3.18 52.05
CA THR A 50 -1.74 -2.10 52.65
C THR A 50 -0.29 -2.15 52.18
N VAL A 51 0.30 -3.36 52.11
CA VAL A 51 1.68 -3.57 51.65
C VAL A 51 1.84 -3.28 50.16
N GLN A 52 0.87 -3.68 49.32
CA GLN A 52 0.93 -3.42 47.88
C GLN A 52 0.61 -1.96 47.52
N GLN A 53 -0.10 -1.23 48.38
CA GLN A 53 -0.38 0.18 48.16
C GLN A 53 0.91 1.02 48.14
N GLU A 54 1.97 0.58 48.82
CA GLU A 54 3.31 1.19 48.74
C GLU A 54 4.01 0.87 47.41
N ALA A 55 3.77 -0.30 46.83
CA ALA A 55 4.23 -0.70 45.51
C ALA A 55 3.31 -0.13 44.42
N GLY A 56 3.25 1.19 44.33
CA GLY A 56 2.47 1.88 43.30
C GLY A 56 2.88 1.45 41.88
N LEU A 57 1.90 1.41 40.97
CA LEU A 57 2.14 1.19 39.55
C LEU A 57 2.99 2.35 38.99
N GLY A 58 3.83 2.04 37.99
CA GLY A 58 4.60 3.07 37.30
C GLY A 58 3.66 4.11 36.66
N LYS A 59 4.11 5.37 36.60
CA LYS A 59 3.33 6.52 36.11
C LYS A 59 2.76 6.31 34.70
N ASP A 60 3.39 5.44 33.90
CA ASP A 60 3.04 5.16 32.51
C ASP A 60 2.10 3.95 32.34
N PHE A 61 1.77 3.24 33.42
CA PHE A 61 0.93 2.04 33.36
C PHE A 61 -0.47 2.37 32.84
N ASP A 62 -1.11 3.36 33.44
CA ASP A 62 -2.48 3.79 33.08
C ASP A 62 -2.54 4.25 31.62
N ALA A 63 -1.54 5.02 31.17
CA ALA A 63 -1.46 5.50 29.79
C ALA A 63 -1.35 4.35 28.78
N ARG A 64 -0.57 3.29 29.11
CA ARG A 64 -0.43 2.10 28.27
C ARG A 64 -1.71 1.27 28.20
N ILE A 65 -2.40 1.10 29.32
CA ILE A 65 -3.65 0.34 29.37
C ILE A 65 -4.76 1.09 28.63
N LEU A 66 -4.90 2.40 28.85
CA LEU A 66 -5.86 3.24 28.14
C LEU A 66 -5.62 3.22 26.63
N ALA A 67 -4.36 3.31 26.19
CA ALA A 67 -4.03 3.21 24.76
C ALA A 67 -4.40 1.86 24.13
N GLN A 68 -4.42 0.77 24.91
CA GLN A 68 -4.79 -0.56 24.43
C GLN A 68 -6.31 -0.79 24.40
N VAL A 69 -7.04 -0.12 25.29
CA VAL A 69 -8.49 -0.30 25.48
C VAL A 69 -9.31 0.73 24.69
N GLU A 70 -8.80 1.96 24.51
CA GLU A 70 -9.44 2.95 23.66
C GLU A 70 -9.37 2.50 22.19
N ALA A 71 -10.50 2.02 21.67
CA ALA A 71 -10.68 1.85 20.24
C ALA A 71 -10.38 3.18 19.54
N PRO A 72 -9.60 3.19 18.43
CA PRO A 72 -9.19 4.42 17.80
C PRO A 72 -10.42 5.22 17.40
N VAL A 73 -10.59 6.39 18.02
CA VAL A 73 -11.70 7.29 17.74
C VAL A 73 -11.43 7.92 16.37
N VAL A 74 -11.83 7.22 15.30
CA VAL A 74 -11.71 7.75 13.94
C VAL A 74 -12.69 8.90 13.80
N LYS A 75 -12.17 10.13 13.79
CA LYS A 75 -12.95 11.31 13.40
C LYS A 75 -13.41 11.07 11.95
N ALA A 76 -14.68 10.72 11.78
CA ALA A 76 -15.27 10.50 10.47
C ALA A 76 -15.18 11.80 9.68
N LYS A 77 -14.22 11.91 8.78
CA LYS A 77 -14.07 13.07 7.90
C LYS A 77 -15.16 12.98 6.83
N HIS A 78 -16.18 13.80 6.94
CA HIS A 78 -17.25 13.86 5.95
C HIS A 78 -16.68 14.35 4.62
N LEU A 79 -16.53 13.44 3.65
CA LEU A 79 -16.09 13.82 2.32
C LEU A 79 -17.25 14.56 1.63
N THR A 80 -17.06 15.85 1.34
CA THR A 80 -18.01 16.63 0.55
C THR A 80 -17.98 16.16 -0.91
N MET A 81 -19.12 16.17 -1.62
CA MET A 81 -19.18 15.75 -3.03
C MET A 81 -18.09 16.44 -3.88
N VAL A 82 -17.82 17.71 -3.61
CA VAL A 82 -16.79 18.50 -4.30
C VAL A 82 -15.39 17.89 -4.15
N GLY A 83 -15.04 17.38 -2.97
CA GLY A 83 -13.75 16.71 -2.75
C GLY A 83 -13.59 15.41 -3.55
N ARG A 84 -14.70 14.71 -3.83
CA ARG A 84 -14.71 13.46 -4.61
C ARG A 84 -14.51 13.69 -6.11
N PHE A 85 -14.98 14.82 -6.64
CA PHE A 85 -14.83 15.16 -8.07
C PHE A 85 -13.56 15.97 -8.39
N MET A 86 -12.88 16.52 -7.38
CA MET A 86 -11.60 17.24 -7.52
C MET A 86 -10.54 16.53 -8.38
N PRO A 87 -10.26 15.21 -8.25
CA PRO A 87 -9.27 14.54 -9.10
C PRO A 87 -9.68 14.50 -10.59
N LEU A 88 -10.98 14.44 -10.89
CA LEU A 88 -11.49 14.45 -12.27
C LEU A 88 -11.32 15.84 -12.89
N PHE A 89 -11.60 16.91 -12.15
CA PHE A 89 -11.35 18.28 -12.62
C PHE A 89 -9.87 18.56 -12.85
N LYS A 90 -8.98 18.01 -12.01
CA LYS A 90 -7.52 18.10 -12.25
C LYS A 90 -7.11 17.41 -13.55
N ALA A 91 -7.63 16.22 -13.82
CA ALA A 91 -7.37 15.51 -15.08
C ALA A 91 -7.92 16.29 -16.28
N ALA A 92 -9.15 16.80 -16.20
CA ALA A 92 -9.77 17.60 -17.26
C ALA A 92 -8.96 18.88 -17.57
N ALA A 93 -8.44 19.56 -16.56
CA ALA A 93 -7.60 20.75 -16.76
C ALA A 93 -6.30 20.43 -17.53
N VAL A 94 -5.64 19.31 -17.21
CA VAL A 94 -4.44 18.87 -17.94
C VAL A 94 -4.77 18.56 -19.40
N VAL A 95 -5.85 17.83 -19.65
CA VAL A 95 -6.30 17.52 -21.02
C VAL A 95 -6.64 18.81 -21.77
N ALA A 96 -7.33 19.76 -21.14
CA ALA A 96 -7.66 21.05 -21.75
C ALA A 96 -6.40 21.86 -22.11
N LEU A 97 -5.36 21.86 -21.26
CA LEU A 97 -4.09 22.51 -21.56
C LEU A 97 -3.38 21.86 -22.75
N ILE A 98 -3.34 20.52 -22.81
CA ILE A 98 -2.73 19.78 -23.93
C ILE A 98 -3.49 20.07 -25.23
N LEU A 99 -4.82 20.04 -25.20
CA LEU A 99 -5.65 20.35 -26.36
C LEU A 99 -5.51 21.81 -26.79
N SER A 100 -5.44 22.74 -25.84
CA SER A 100 -5.26 24.17 -26.13
C SER A 100 -3.88 24.44 -26.76
N LEU A 101 -2.81 23.89 -26.19
CA LEU A 101 -1.46 24.02 -26.74
C LEU A 101 -1.30 23.30 -28.08
N GLY A 102 -1.88 22.11 -28.22
CA GLY A 102 -1.89 21.34 -29.46
C GLY A 102 -2.62 22.07 -30.58
N ASN A 103 -3.80 22.63 -30.28
CA ASN A 103 -4.59 23.39 -31.26
C ASN A 103 -3.87 24.69 -31.68
N VAL A 104 -3.25 25.41 -30.73
CA VAL A 104 -2.46 26.62 -31.05
C VAL A 104 -1.22 26.26 -31.88
N ALA A 105 -0.49 25.20 -31.51
CA ALA A 105 0.65 24.74 -32.29
C ALA A 105 0.24 24.35 -33.72
N GLN A 106 -0.88 23.64 -33.88
CA GLN A 106 -1.38 23.32 -35.21
C GLN A 106 -1.76 24.57 -36.01
N HIS A 107 -2.39 25.55 -35.37
CA HIS A 107 -2.68 26.84 -36.00
C HIS A 107 -1.46 27.73 -36.22
N THR A 108 -0.29 27.45 -35.64
CA THR A 108 0.95 28.19 -35.95
C THR A 108 1.84 27.46 -36.95
N PHE A 109 1.83 26.12 -36.95
CA PHE A 109 2.65 25.30 -37.83
C PHE A 109 1.95 24.89 -39.13
N PHE A 110 0.62 24.72 -39.12
CA PHE A 110 -0.16 24.27 -40.29
C PHE A 110 -1.14 25.33 -40.82
N ALA A 111 -1.19 26.54 -40.27
CA ALA A 111 -2.08 27.60 -40.79
C ALA A 111 -1.60 28.27 -42.08
N ASP A 112 -0.39 27.95 -42.56
CA ASP A 112 0.14 28.47 -43.82
C ASP A 112 0.72 27.36 -44.71
N GLU A 113 0.11 26.17 -44.66
CA GLU A 113 0.31 25.16 -45.70
C GLU A 113 -1.00 25.04 -46.49
N ALA A 114 -1.36 26.13 -47.16
CA ALA A 114 -2.08 25.98 -48.41
C ALA A 114 -1.19 25.09 -49.27
N LEU A 115 -1.58 23.83 -49.48
CA LEU A 115 -0.83 22.90 -50.30
C LEU A 115 -0.60 23.55 -51.67
N ASP A 116 0.60 24.09 -51.88
CA ASP A 116 1.05 24.67 -53.13
C ASP A 116 1.35 23.52 -54.10
N TYR A 117 0.31 22.80 -54.47
CA TYR A 117 0.36 21.90 -55.61
C TYR A 117 0.48 22.78 -56.85
N ASN A 118 1.72 23.13 -57.19
CA ASN A 118 2.05 23.75 -58.45
C ASN A 118 1.85 22.72 -59.57
N TYR A 119 0.60 22.58 -60.01
CA TYR A 119 0.19 21.70 -61.12
C TYR A 119 0.97 22.03 -62.40
N ASP A 120 1.40 23.29 -62.56
CA ASP A 120 2.16 23.74 -63.74
C ASP A 120 3.62 23.24 -63.73
N ALA A 121 4.16 22.93 -62.55
CA ALA A 121 5.48 22.33 -62.38
C ALA A 121 5.45 20.79 -62.35
N TYR A 122 4.26 20.17 -62.34
CA TYR A 122 4.11 18.73 -62.36
C TYR A 122 4.50 18.19 -63.75
N LYS A 123 5.68 17.58 -63.85
CA LYS A 123 6.12 16.84 -65.02
C LYS A 123 6.12 15.35 -64.71
N ASP A 124 5.30 14.60 -65.43
CA ASP A 124 5.33 13.14 -65.38
C ASP A 124 6.69 12.64 -65.90
N THR A 125 7.21 11.55 -65.32
CA THR A 125 8.52 11.00 -65.69
C THR A 125 8.44 10.19 -66.99
N TYR A 126 7.24 9.70 -67.33
CA TYR A 126 7.00 8.94 -68.55
C TYR A 126 5.72 9.44 -69.24
N ASP A 127 5.82 9.74 -70.53
CA ASP A 127 4.66 10.12 -71.35
C ASP A 127 3.76 8.92 -71.73
N ASP A 128 4.29 7.70 -71.62
CA ASP A 128 3.61 6.45 -71.98
C ASP A 128 3.47 5.53 -70.75
N PRO A 129 2.22 5.22 -70.31
CA PRO A 129 1.97 4.38 -69.14
C PRO A 129 2.53 2.95 -69.27
N GLU A 130 2.64 2.41 -70.49
CA GLU A 130 3.17 1.06 -70.67
C GLU A 130 4.67 0.98 -70.36
N VAL A 131 5.41 2.05 -70.63
CA VAL A 131 6.86 2.12 -70.37
C VAL A 131 7.11 2.22 -68.87
N ALA A 132 6.32 3.03 -68.16
CA ALA A 132 6.39 3.13 -66.70
C ALA A 132 6.16 1.75 -66.04
N TYR A 133 5.13 1.03 -66.48
CA TYR A 133 4.84 -0.31 -65.96
C TYR A 133 5.95 -1.32 -66.25
N LYS A 134 6.51 -1.30 -67.47
CA LYS A 134 7.64 -2.17 -67.83
C LYS A 134 8.87 -1.88 -66.98
N GLN A 135 9.18 -0.61 -66.72
CA GLN A 135 10.34 -0.25 -65.90
C GLN A 135 10.16 -0.69 -64.44
N VAL A 136 8.97 -0.48 -63.87
CA VAL A 136 8.64 -0.91 -62.50
C VAL A 136 8.68 -2.44 -62.38
N SER A 137 8.09 -3.16 -63.34
CA SER A 137 8.10 -4.63 -63.33
C SER A 137 9.50 -5.20 -63.54
N SER A 138 10.34 -4.56 -64.36
CA SER A 138 11.75 -4.93 -64.52
C SER A 138 12.54 -4.71 -63.23
N ALA A 139 12.36 -3.57 -62.56
CA ALA A 139 13.00 -3.31 -61.27
C ALA A 139 12.57 -4.34 -60.21
N LEU A 140 11.28 -4.69 -60.18
CA LEU A 140 10.76 -5.71 -59.26
C LEU A 140 11.31 -7.11 -59.56
N MET A 141 11.48 -7.45 -60.83
CA MET A 141 12.14 -8.69 -61.27
C MET A 141 13.60 -8.74 -60.82
N MET A 142 14.37 -7.65 -61.00
CA MET A 142 15.76 -7.59 -60.54
C MET A 142 15.87 -7.78 -59.03
N LEU A 143 14.95 -7.18 -58.26
CA LEU A 143 14.86 -7.38 -56.82
C LEU A 143 14.56 -8.85 -56.48
N SER A 144 13.61 -9.47 -57.18
CA SER A 144 13.26 -10.88 -56.97
C SER A 144 14.43 -11.82 -57.27
N GLU A 145 15.15 -11.61 -58.38
CA GLU A 145 16.36 -12.38 -58.69
C GLU A 145 17.46 -12.19 -57.65
N GLY A 146 17.66 -10.95 -57.18
CA GLY A 146 18.62 -10.65 -56.12
C GLY A 146 18.29 -11.42 -54.83
N ILE A 147 17.02 -11.45 -54.43
CA ILE A 147 16.55 -12.19 -53.26
C ILE A 147 16.75 -13.70 -53.45
N ASN A 148 16.38 -14.27 -54.60
CA ASN A 148 16.54 -15.70 -54.87
C ASN A 148 18.02 -16.13 -54.89
N LYS A 149 18.90 -15.36 -55.54
CA LYS A 149 20.35 -15.63 -55.54
C LYS A 149 20.93 -15.56 -54.12
N SER A 150 20.47 -14.63 -53.28
CA SER A 150 20.91 -14.54 -51.89
C SER A 150 20.50 -15.75 -51.06
N GLN A 151 19.27 -16.26 -51.22
CA GLN A 151 18.84 -17.50 -50.56
C GLN A 151 19.64 -18.70 -51.05
N ASP A 152 19.88 -18.84 -52.35
CA ASP A 152 20.69 -19.94 -52.89
C ASP A 152 22.14 -19.91 -52.40
N GLN A 153 22.74 -18.72 -52.27
CA GLN A 153 24.07 -18.57 -51.66
C GLN A 153 24.07 -18.95 -50.18
N VAL A 154 23.07 -18.52 -49.41
CA VAL A 154 22.92 -18.91 -47.99
C VAL A 154 22.74 -20.42 -47.84
N VAL A 155 21.96 -21.07 -48.72
CA VAL A 155 21.78 -22.53 -48.71
C VAL A 155 23.08 -23.26 -49.12
N ARG A 156 23.83 -22.76 -50.10
CA ARG A 156 25.11 -23.38 -50.51
C ARG A 156 26.21 -23.23 -49.45
N ASP A 157 26.31 -22.08 -48.79
CA ASP A 157 27.27 -21.88 -47.70
C ASP A 157 26.93 -22.71 -46.47
N SER A 158 25.64 -22.91 -46.16
CA SER A 158 25.21 -23.78 -45.07
C SER A 158 25.41 -25.29 -45.34
N VAL A 159 25.38 -25.73 -46.60
CA VAL A 159 25.66 -27.14 -46.99
C VAL A 159 27.16 -27.48 -47.00
N LYS A 160 28.06 -26.48 -47.09
CA LYS A 160 29.53 -26.70 -47.12
C LYS A 160 30.20 -26.81 -45.75
N VAL A 161 29.48 -26.60 -44.65
CA VAL A 161 30.02 -26.70 -43.28
C VAL A 161 29.82 -28.12 -42.75
N GLU A 162 30.74 -29.03 -43.08
CA GLU A 162 30.93 -30.28 -42.31
C GLU A 162 31.92 -30.08 -41.14
N PRO A 163 31.79 -30.86 -40.04
CA PRO A 163 32.28 -30.47 -38.71
C PRO A 163 33.77 -30.77 -38.50
N VAL A 164 34.60 -29.74 -38.44
CA VAL A 164 36.01 -29.88 -37.99
C VAL A 164 36.06 -29.88 -36.46
N ARG A 165 35.92 -31.11 -35.94
CA ARG A 165 36.52 -31.73 -34.75
C ARG A 165 37.38 -30.78 -33.88
N VAL A 166 36.81 -30.27 -32.78
CA VAL A 166 37.58 -29.64 -31.69
C VAL A 166 38.34 -30.72 -30.94
N MET A 167 39.66 -30.76 -31.11
CA MET A 167 40.56 -31.58 -30.30
C MET A 167 40.63 -31.01 -28.88
N LYS A 168 40.41 -31.91 -27.94
CA LYS A 168 40.59 -31.76 -26.50
C LYS A 168 42.08 -31.63 -26.19
N GLU A 169 42.48 -30.55 -25.53
CA GLU A 169 43.43 -30.46 -24.40
C GLU A 169 43.27 -29.11 -23.70
#